data_AF-A0A151T4W3-F1
#
_entry.id   AF-A0A151T4W3-F1
#
_cell.length_a   1.000
_cell.length_b   1.000
_cell.length_c   1.000
_cell.angle_alpha   90.00
_cell.angle_beta   90.00
_cell.angle_gamma   90.00
#
_symmetry.space_group_name_H-M   'P 1'
#
loop_
_entity.id
_entity.type
_entity.pdbx_description
1 polymer ?
#
loop_
_entity_poly.entity_id
_entity_poly.type
_entity_poly.pdbx_seq_one_letter_code
_entity_poly.pdbx_strand_id
1 'polypeptide(L)' 'KDLRNFTIPCTIGEEIFTNAMLDLGGSINVMPTSVFRSLQIGDLIPIGVVIQLENRSIVQPLGVVEDVHVKV' A
#
# COMPACT_ATOMS: atom_id res chain seq x y z
N LYS A 1 9.51 17.81 -12.53
CA LYS A 1 8.34 17.59 -11.64
C LYS A 1 7.50 16.53 -12.32
N ASP A 2 7.65 15.28 -11.91
CA ASP A 2 6.89 14.19 -12.52
C ASP A 2 5.41 14.42 -12.25
N LEU A 3 4.62 14.48 -13.32
CA LEU A 3 3.16 14.64 -13.26
C LEU A 3 2.44 13.41 -12.71
N ARG A 4 3.16 12.35 -12.28
CA ARG A 4 2.59 11.05 -11.90
C ARG A 4 2.56 10.77 -10.39
N ASN A 5 3.22 11.57 -9.56
CA ASN A 5 3.22 11.33 -8.12
C ASN A 5 2.30 12.34 -7.43
N PHE A 6 0.99 12.12 -7.57
CA PHE A 6 0.03 12.77 -6.71
C PHE A 6 0.03 12.07 -5.36
N THR A 7 0.14 12.84 -4.28
CA THR A 7 -0.07 12.33 -2.93
C THR A 7 -1.36 12.90 -2.37
N ILE A 8 -2.07 12.08 -1.61
CA ILE A 8 -3.27 12.47 -0.86
C ILE A 8 -3.08 12.09 0.60
N PRO A 9 -3.63 12.86 1.55
CA PRO A 9 -3.73 12.39 2.91
C PRO A 9 -4.68 11.20 2.97
N CYS A 10 -4.40 10.23 3.83
CA CYS A 10 -5.35 9.19 4.18
C CYS A 10 -5.18 8.77 5.64
N THR A 11 -6.21 8.15 6.19
CA THR A 11 -6.18 7.49 7.49
C THR A 11 -6.34 6.00 7.26
N ILE A 12 -5.47 5.19 7.87
CA ILE A 12 -5.56 3.72 7.85
C ILE A 12 -5.66 3.27 9.31
N GLY A 13 -6.78 2.65 9.67
CA GLY A 13 -7.10 2.43 11.09
C GLY A 13 -7.20 3.78 11.81
N GLU A 14 -6.30 4.02 12.78
CA GLU A 14 -6.22 5.26 13.55
C GLU A 14 -5.05 6.17 13.12
N GLU A 15 -4.15 5.67 12.26
CA GLU A 15 -2.94 6.40 11.86
C GLU A 15 -3.18 7.29 10.64
N ILE A 16 -2.62 8.51 10.69
CA ILE A 16 -2.77 9.52 9.63
C ILE A 16 -1.50 9.57 8.78
N PHE A 17 -1.66 9.30 7.48
CA PHE A 17 -0.62 9.44 6.48
C PHE A 17 -0.86 10.71 5.68
N THR A 18 0.04 11.69 5.79
CA THR A 18 -0.10 12.96 5.08
C THR A 18 0.27 12.87 3.59
N ASN A 19 0.98 11.80 3.20
CA ASN A 19 1.53 11.62 1.85
C ASN A 19 1.39 10.18 1.35
N ALA A 20 0.15 9.70 1.15
CA ALA A 20 -0.08 8.43 0.46
C ALA A 20 -0.05 8.65 -1.05
N MET A 21 0.70 7.83 -1.79
CA MET A 21 0.79 7.94 -3.24
C MET A 21 -0.52 7.44 -3.88
N LEU A 22 -1.15 8.29 -4.69
CA LEU A 22 -2.34 7.94 -5.46
C LEU A 22 -1.91 7.49 -6.85
N ASP A 23 -2.06 6.19 -7.10
CA ASP A 23 -1.92 5.61 -8.44
C ASP A 23 -3.32 5.30 -8.99
N LEU A 24 -3.70 5.98 -10.08
CA LEU A 24 -4.97 5.76 -10.78
C LEU A 24 -4.88 4.64 -11.83
N GLY A 25 -3.68 4.19 -12.17
CA GLY A 25 -3.43 3.13 -13.16
C GLY A 25 -3.35 1.73 -12.55
N GLY A 26 -3.10 1.62 -11.24
CA GLY A 26 -3.00 0.37 -10.51
C GLY A 26 -4.37 -0.14 -10.02
N SER A 27 -4.57 -1.46 -10.12
CA SER A 27 -5.75 -2.15 -9.53
C SER A 27 -5.52 -2.63 -8.10
N ILE A 28 -4.32 -2.39 -7.54
CA ILE A 28 -3.89 -2.87 -6.23
C ILE A 28 -3.33 -1.74 -5.38
N ASN A 29 -3.54 -1.83 -4.07
CA ASN A 29 -2.86 -0.96 -3.10
C ASN A 29 -1.61 -1.68 -2.57
N VAL A 30 -0.49 -0.97 -2.48
CA VAL A 30 0.76 -1.49 -1.92
C VAL A 30 1.12 -0.70 -0.68
N MET A 31 1.45 -1.42 0.39
CA MET A 31 1.89 -0.84 1.65
C MET A 31 3.31 -1.33 1.98
N PRO A 32 4.25 -0.44 2.34
CA PRO A 32 5.55 -0.86 2.82
C PRO A 32 5.44 -1.69 4.11
N THR A 33 6.31 -2.71 4.24
CA THR A 33 6.36 -3.57 5.44
C THR A 33 6.53 -2.78 6.74
N SER A 34 7.27 -1.68 6.73
CA SER A 34 7.45 -0.81 7.90
C SER A 34 6.13 -0.18 8.36
N VAL A 35 5.31 0.28 7.41
CA VAL A 35 3.99 0.87 7.67
C VAL A 35 3.02 -0.19 8.18
N PHE A 36 3.01 -1.37 7.57
CA PHE A 36 2.17 -2.48 8.05
C PHE A 36 2.49 -2.82 9.52
N ARG A 37 3.78 -2.91 9.86
CA ARG A 37 4.22 -3.20 11.24
C ARG A 37 3.84 -2.11 12.24
N SER A 38 3.83 -0.83 11.83
CA SER A 38 3.43 0.26 12.72
C SER A 38 1.94 0.29 12.98
N LEU A 39 1.12 -0.13 12.01
CA LEU A 39 -0.33 -0.10 12.08
C LEU A 39 -0.94 -1.16 13.01
N GLN A 40 -0.25 -2.27 13.26
CA GLN A 40 -0.74 -3.39 14.10
C GLN A 40 -2.13 -3.92 13.65
N ILE A 41 -2.44 -3.82 12.36
CA ILE A 41 -3.76 -4.11 11.74
C ILE A 41 -4.03 -5.61 11.49
N GLY A 42 -3.46 -6.50 12.30
CA GLY A 42 -3.64 -7.95 12.21
C GLY A 42 -2.53 -8.69 11.47
N ASP A 43 -2.83 -9.91 11.06
CA ASP A 43 -1.87 -10.83 10.43
C ASP A 43 -1.90 -10.76 8.91
N LEU A 44 -0.75 -11.01 8.28
CA LEU A 44 -0.67 -11.18 6.83
C LEU A 44 -1.11 -12.58 6.43
N ILE A 45 -1.94 -12.66 5.40
CA ILE A 45 -2.26 -13.89 4.70
C ILE A 45 -1.19 -14.08 3.61
N PRO A 46 -0.33 -15.12 3.70
CA PRO A 46 0.69 -15.34 2.68
C PRO A 46 0.06 -15.60 1.31
N ILE A 47 0.53 -14.88 0.30
CA ILE A 47 0.11 -15.04 -1.09
C ILE A 47 1.30 -15.49 -1.93
N GLY A 48 1.13 -16.54 -2.72
CA GLY A 48 2.16 -17.09 -3.62
C GLY A 48 2.31 -16.31 -4.92
N VAL A 49 2.10 -14.99 -4.90
CA VAL A 49 2.09 -14.15 -6.10
C VAL A 49 3.31 -13.24 -6.14
N VAL A 50 3.62 -12.76 -7.34
CA VAL A 50 4.69 -11.79 -7.61
C VAL A 50 4.08 -10.64 -8.38
N ILE A 51 4.47 -9.42 -8.03
CA ILE A 51 3.94 -8.20 -8.62
C ILE A 51 5.06 -7.51 -9.40
N GLN A 52 4.75 -7.06 -10.61
CA GLN A 52 5.63 -6.19 -11.39
C GLN A 52 5.13 -4.75 -11.27
N LEU A 53 6.00 -3.85 -10.79
CA LEU A 53 5.69 -2.42 -10.68
C LEU A 53 5.95 -1.70 -12.01
N GLU A 54 5.44 -0.46 -12.16
CA GLU A 54 5.65 0.34 -13.38
C GLU A 54 7.13 0.62 -13.68
N ASN A 55 7.97 0.69 -12.64
CA ASN A 55 9.42 0.81 -12.79
C ASN A 55 10.11 -0.52 -13.20
N ARG A 56 9.31 -1.53 -13.55
CA ARG A 56 9.71 -2.90 -13.94
C ARG A 56 10.36 -3.71 -12.83
N SER A 57 10.40 -3.20 -11.60
CA SER A 57 10.83 -4.00 -10.47
C SER A 57 9.84 -5.13 -10.21
N ILE A 58 10.37 -6.26 -9.75
CA ILE A 58 9.61 -7.45 -9.42
C ILE A 58 9.67 -7.60 -7.90
N VAL A 59 8.50 -7.63 -7.26
CA VAL A 59 8.38 -7.69 -5.79
C VAL A 59 7.54 -8.91 -5.43
N GLN A 60 8.02 -9.69 -4.46
CA GLN A 60 7.23 -10.73 -3.81
C GLN A 60 6.65 -10.15 -2.51
N PRO A 61 5.32 -9.95 -2.41
CA PRO A 61 4.70 -9.49 -1.18
C PRO A 61 4.87 -10.52 -0.06
N LEU A 62 4.95 -10.03 1.18
CA LEU A 62 4.93 -10.91 2.36
C LEU A 62 3.56 -11.58 2.55
N GLY A 63 2.51 -10.91 2.11
CA GLY A 63 1.13 -11.36 2.22
C GLY A 63 0.16 -10.25 1.82
N VAL A 64 -1.12 -10.50 1.99
CA VAL A 64 -2.19 -9.49 1.96
C VAL A 64 -2.81 -9.35 3.34
N VAL A 65 -3.38 -8.17 3.59
CA VAL A 65 -4.33 -7.94 4.66
C VAL A 65 -5.64 -7.50 4.03
N GLU A 66 -6.73 -8.11 4.46
CA GLU A 66 -8.08 -7.84 3.95
C GLU A 66 -8.87 -6.98 4.95
N ASP A 67 -9.96 -6.37 4.50
CA ASP A 67 -10.89 -5.60 5.35
C ASP A 67 -10.28 -4.43 6.15
N VAL A 68 -9.24 -3.79 5.60
CA VAL A 68 -8.61 -2.61 6.20
C VAL A 68 -9.47 -1.37 5.99
N HIS A 69 -9.84 -0.69 7.09
CA HIS A 69 -10.55 0.58 7.01
C HIS A 69 -9.60 1.71 6.56
N VAL A 70 -9.93 2.33 5.42
CA VAL A 70 -9.19 3.47 4.86
C VAL A 70 -10.14 4.64 4.64
N LYS A 71 -9.73 5.81 5.10
CA LYS A 71 -10.40 7.09 4.85
C LYS A 71 -9.47 7.99 4.03
N VAL A 72 -10.00 8.60 2.98
CA VAL A 72 -9.28 9.51 2.07
C VAL A 72 -9.90 10.90 2.15
#